data_AF-A0A016UHT3-F1
#
_entry.id   AF-A0A016UHT3-F1
#
_cell.length_a   1.000
_cell.length_b   1.000
_cell.length_c   1.000
_cell.angle_alpha   90.00
_cell.angle_beta   90.00
_cell.angle_gamma   90.00
#
_symmetry.space_group_name_H-M   'P 1'
#
loop_
_entity.id
_entity.type
_entity.pdbx_description
1 polymer ?
#
loop_
_entity_poly.entity_id
_entity_poly.type
_entity_poly.pdbx_seq_one_letter_code
_entity_poly.pdbx_strand_id
1 'polypeptide(L)'
;MYKKGDPQDIGNYRPICLLSVVYKLFTRTILNRIERTIDEGQPCEQAGFQKEFITIDYIHTVTRLIEASREYKMPPCLTLIALRKALITVETEAVLEALGNQGTDSIHQDIS
;
A
#
# COMPACT_ATOMS: atom_id res chain seq x y z
N MET A 1 -2.30 -13.39 -15.23
CA MET A 1 -0.93 -12.83 -15.36
C MET A 1 -0.02 -13.59 -14.40
N TYR A 2 1.04 -14.23 -14.88
CA TYR A 2 1.94 -15.05 -14.06
C TYR A 2 3.24 -14.28 -13.74
N LYS A 3 3.81 -14.48 -12.55
CA LYS A 3 5.12 -13.95 -12.13
C LYS A 3 6.23 -14.80 -12.76
N LYS A 4 7.40 -14.22 -13.06
CA LYS A 4 8.60 -14.95 -13.49
C LYS A 4 8.85 -16.19 -12.59
N GLY A 5 8.97 -17.39 -13.16
CA GLY A 5 9.02 -18.68 -12.43
C GLY A 5 8.58 -19.89 -13.27
N ASP A 6 8.11 -20.97 -12.66
CA ASP A 6 7.50 -22.11 -13.39
C ASP A 6 6.03 -21.80 -13.73
N PRO A 7 5.60 -21.84 -15.01
CA PRO A 7 4.20 -21.65 -15.39
C PRO A 7 3.24 -22.71 -14.84
N GLN A 8 3.72 -23.88 -14.42
CA GLN A 8 2.89 -24.94 -13.84
C GLN A 8 2.65 -24.77 -12.34
N ASP A 9 3.45 -23.93 -11.66
CA ASP A 9 3.22 -23.60 -10.26
C ASP A 9 2.09 -22.58 -10.12
N ILE A 10 0.94 -23.03 -9.61
CA ILE A 10 -0.26 -22.22 -9.33
C ILE A 10 0.09 -21.01 -8.44
N GLY A 11 1.09 -21.13 -7.57
CA GLY A 11 1.58 -20.05 -6.71
C GLY A 11 2.17 -18.85 -7.47
N ASN A 12 2.56 -19.02 -8.73
CA ASN A 12 3.11 -17.97 -9.58
C ASN A 12 2.03 -17.11 -10.26
N TYR A 13 0.76 -17.53 -10.23
CA TYR A 13 -0.33 -16.73 -10.76
C TYR A 13 -0.74 -15.64 -9.77
N ARG A 14 -1.00 -14.44 -10.30
CA ARG A 14 -1.64 -13.36 -9.54
C ARG A 14 -3.15 -13.48 -9.73
N PRO A 15 -3.93 -13.74 -8.67
CA PRO A 15 -5.39 -13.63 -8.74
C PRO A 15 -5.78 -12.20 -9.10
N ILE A 16 -6.68 -12.04 -10.06
CA ILE A 16 -7.28 -10.76 -10.42
C ILE A 16 -8.78 -10.94 -10.29
N CYS A 17 -9.42 -10.08 -9.49
CA CYS A 17 -10.87 -10.05 -9.36
C CYS A 17 -11.43 -8.93 -10.24
N LEU A 18 -12.33 -9.27 -11.15
CA LEU A 18 -13.06 -8.28 -11.95
C LEU A 18 -14.33 -7.89 -11.20
N LEU A 19 -14.32 -6.70 -10.61
CA LEU A 19 -15.46 -6.15 -9.88
C LEU A 19 -16.51 -5.59 -10.86
N SER A 20 -17.79 -5.77 -10.53
CA SER A 20 -18.89 -5.17 -11.27
C SER A 20 -18.83 -3.64 -11.24
N VAL A 21 -19.45 -2.97 -12.21
CA VAL A 21 -19.47 -1.49 -12.26
C VAL A 21 -20.10 -0.90 -11.00
N VAL A 22 -21.19 -1.49 -10.51
CA VAL A 22 -21.87 -1.05 -9.28
C VAL A 22 -20.94 -1.19 -8.07
N TYR A 23 -20.21 -2.29 -7.96
CA TYR A 23 -19.27 -2.50 -6.87
C TYR A 23 -18.12 -1.49 -6.91
N LYS A 24 -17.55 -1.24 -8.10
CA LYS A 24 -16.50 -0.21 -8.28
C LYS A 24 -16.97 1.17 -7.86
N LEU A 25 -18.22 1.53 -8.20
CA LEU A 25 -18.80 2.81 -7.80
C LEU A 25 -18.90 2.91 -6.28
N PHE A 26 -19.42 1.87 -5.63
CA PHE A 26 -19.56 1.85 -4.18
C PHE A 26 -18.21 1.93 -3.46
N THR A 27 -17.23 1.13 -3.88
CA THR A 27 -15.86 1.19 -3.34
C THR A 27 -15.24 2.57 -3.54
N ARG A 28 -15.45 3.21 -4.68
CA ARG A 28 -14.94 4.57 -4.94
C ARG A 28 -15.60 5.61 -4.03
N THR A 29 -16.91 5.51 -3.80
CA THR A 29 -17.63 6.40 -2.87
C THR A 29 -17.12 6.26 -1.45
N ILE A 30 -16.90 5.03 -0.97
CA ILE A 30 -16.30 4.78 0.35
C ILE A 30 -14.90 5.37 0.42
N LEU A 31 -14.05 5.06 -0.56
CA LEU A 31 -12.67 5.56 -0.61
C LEU A 31 -12.65 7.09 -0.51
N ASN A 32 -13.44 7.80 -1.32
CA ASN A 32 -13.48 9.25 -1.30
C ASN A 32 -13.87 9.85 0.07
N ARG A 33 -14.60 9.10 0.92
CA ARG A 33 -14.98 9.56 2.26
C ARG A 33 -13.86 9.40 3.28
N ILE A 34 -13.09 8.31 3.19
CA ILE A 34 -12.04 7.97 4.17
C ILE A 34 -10.65 8.44 3.73
N GLU A 35 -10.46 8.73 2.44
CA GLU A 35 -9.14 8.99 1.83
C GLU A 35 -8.38 10.10 2.56
N ARG A 36 -9.03 11.24 2.85
CA ARG A 36 -8.37 12.34 3.57
C ARG A 36 -7.84 11.92 4.94
N THR A 37 -8.67 11.25 5.72
CA THR A 37 -8.31 10.80 7.08
C THR A 37 -7.16 9.79 7.04
N ILE A 38 -7.19 8.88 6.07
CA ILE A 38 -6.14 7.86 5.90
C ILE A 38 -4.83 8.52 5.45
N ASP A 39 -4.89 9.41 4.45
CA ASP A 39 -3.73 10.08 3.88
C ASP A 39 -3.02 10.96 4.93
N GLU A 40 -3.77 11.70 5.74
CA GLU A 40 -3.24 12.52 6.85
C GLU A 40 -2.61 11.66 7.96
N GLY A 41 -3.10 10.42 8.15
CA GLY A 41 -2.61 9.47 9.15
C GLY A 41 -1.43 8.62 8.70
N GLN A 42 -1.02 8.69 7.43
CA GLN A 42 0.10 7.89 6.93
C GLN A 42 1.46 8.49 7.33
N PRO A 43 2.47 7.65 7.58
CA PRO A 43 3.84 8.10 7.79
C PRO A 43 4.46 8.67 6.50
N CYS A 44 5.42 9.59 6.60
CA CYS A 44 6.03 10.25 5.45
C CYS A 44 6.85 9.30 4.56
N GLU A 45 7.25 8.15 5.10
CA GLU A 45 7.96 7.10 4.37
C GLU A 45 7.03 6.26 3.48
N GLN A 46 5.70 6.32 3.68
CA GLN A 46 4.72 5.54 2.93
C GLN A 46 4.49 6.11 1.52
N ALA A 47 5.32 5.73 0.56
CA ALA A 47 5.18 6.13 -0.84
C ALA A 47 3.96 5.54 -1.56
N GLY A 48 3.56 4.34 -1.12
CA GLY A 48 2.72 3.43 -1.88
C GLY A 48 1.26 3.83 -1.76
N PHE A 49 0.58 3.96 -2.91
CA PHE A 49 -0.84 4.29 -3.01
C PHE A 49 -1.23 5.69 -2.47
N GLN A 50 -0.25 6.54 -2.16
CA GLN A 50 -0.50 7.94 -1.84
C GLN A 50 -0.54 8.80 -3.11
N LYS A 51 -1.36 9.86 -3.07
CA LYS A 51 -1.35 10.88 -4.12
C LYS A 51 0.00 11.60 -4.11
N GLU A 52 0.40 12.08 -5.29
CA GLU A 52 1.60 12.92 -5.47
C GLU A 52 2.95 12.25 -5.25
N PHE A 53 3.00 11.01 -4.76
CA PHE A 53 4.24 10.23 -4.66
C PHE A 53 4.45 9.32 -5.87
N ILE A 54 5.66 9.33 -6.40
CA ILE A 54 6.08 8.42 -7.47
C ILE A 54 7.32 7.62 -7.07
N THR A 55 7.45 6.42 -7.65
CA THR A 55 8.57 5.52 -7.38
C THR A 55 9.94 6.16 -7.64
N ILE A 56 10.00 7.13 -8.57
CA ILE A 56 11.24 7.82 -8.94
C ILE A 56 11.81 8.60 -7.75
N ASP A 57 10.98 9.27 -6.96
CA ASP A 57 11.42 10.09 -5.82
C ASP A 57 12.09 9.22 -4.73
N TYR A 58 11.53 8.05 -4.48
CA TYR A 58 12.08 7.10 -3.51
C TYR A 58 13.35 6.43 -4.01
N ILE A 59 13.42 6.06 -5.30
CA ILE A 59 14.67 5.57 -5.89
C ILE A 59 15.76 6.63 -5.73
N HIS A 60 15.45 7.88 -6.07
CA HIS A 60 16.40 8.98 -5.94
C HIS A 60 16.86 9.17 -4.48
N THR A 61 15.92 9.14 -3.53
CA THR A 61 16.22 9.26 -2.10
C THR A 61 17.15 8.15 -1.61
N VAL A 62 16.88 6.89 -1.97
CA VAL A 62 17.72 5.74 -1.62
C VAL A 62 19.11 5.85 -2.26
N THR A 63 19.19 6.26 -3.53
CA THR A 63 20.47 6.48 -4.22
C THR A 63 21.31 7.54 -3.50
N ARG A 64 20.71 8.68 -3.12
CA ARG A 64 21.39 9.74 -2.37
C ARG A 64 21.90 9.27 -1.01
N LEU A 65 21.10 8.46 -0.30
CA LEU A 65 21.52 7.90 0.99
C LEU A 65 22.73 6.99 0.85
N ILE A 66 22.77 6.16 -0.20
CA ILE A 66 23.90 5.28 -0.52
C ILE A 66 25.15 6.10 -0.88
N GLU A 67 25.00 7.16 -1.67
CA GLU A 67 26.10 8.06 -2.05
C GLU A 67 26.69 8.76 -0.82
N ALA A 68 25.83 9.35 0.03
CA ALA A 68 26.26 9.99 1.27
C ALA A 68 26.98 9.00 2.20
N SER A 69 26.44 7.78 2.37
CA SER A 69 27.07 6.75 3.21
C SER A 69 28.49 6.42 2.74
N ARG A 70 28.69 6.32 1.41
CA ARG A 70 30.01 6.09 0.81
C ARG A 70 30.97 7.26 1.04
N GLU A 71 30.48 8.50 0.94
CA GLU A 71 31.27 9.70 1.19
C GLU A 71 31.82 9.73 2.63
N TYR A 72 30.97 9.40 3.61
CA TYR A 72 31.35 9.32 5.02
C TYR A 72 32.08 8.01 5.40
N LYS A 73 32.45 7.17 4.42
CA LYS A 73 33.10 5.86 4.62
C LYS A 73 32.31 4.92 5.54
N MET A 74 30.98 5.09 5.58
CA MET A 74 30.07 4.22 6.29
C MET A 74 29.49 3.19 5.30
N PRO A 75 29.70 1.89 5.52
CA PRO A 75 29.12 0.88 4.64
C PRO A 75 27.58 0.92 4.72
N PRO A 76 26.86 1.14 3.60
CA PRO A 76 25.40 1.18 3.63
C PRO A 76 24.84 -0.22 3.85
N CYS A 77 23.86 -0.33 4.75
CA CYS A 77 23.07 -1.55 4.96
C CYS A 77 21.63 -1.30 4.51
N LEU A 78 21.11 -2.11 3.58
CA LEU A 78 19.74 -2.02 3.09
C LEU A 78 19.06 -3.39 3.22
N THR A 79 17.83 -3.40 3.75
CA THR A 79 17.02 -4.62 3.85
C THR A 79 15.72 -4.42 3.07
N LEU A 80 15.46 -5.32 2.12
CA LEU A 80 14.22 -5.33 1.33
C LEU A 80 13.27 -6.40 1.88
N ILE A 81 12.10 -5.97 2.35
CA ILE A 81 11.05 -6.86 2.86
C ILE A 81 9.91 -6.89 1.86
N ALA A 82 9.55 -8.08 1.39
CA ALA A 82 8.45 -8.28 0.46
C ALA A 82 7.49 -9.34 0.99
N LEU A 83 6.21 -8.97 1.14
CA LEU A 83 5.17 -9.86 1.64
C LEU A 83 4.61 -10.76 0.54
N ARG A 84 4.45 -12.04 0.84
CA ARG A 84 3.81 -13.00 -0.07
C ARG A 84 2.29 -12.81 -0.01
N LYS A 85 1.68 -12.49 -1.16
CA LYS A 85 0.20 -12.42 -1.32
C LYS A 85 -0.49 -11.46 -0.32
N ALA A 86 0.12 -10.33 0.01
CA ALA A 86 -0.35 -9.39 1.05
C ALA A 86 -1.86 -9.05 1.00
N LEU A 87 -2.43 -8.83 -0.19
CA LEU A 87 -3.87 -8.50 -0.34
C LEU A 87 -4.82 -9.69 -0.15
N ILE A 88 -4.29 -10.92 -0.15
CA ILE A 88 -5.08 -12.15 0.01
C ILE A 88 -4.97 -12.67 1.44
N THR A 89 -3.83 -12.42 2.09
CA THR A 89 -3.52 -12.93 3.42
C THR A 89 -3.99 -12.02 4.55
N VAL A 90 -4.52 -10.84 4.23
CA VAL A 90 -4.96 -9.87 5.25
C VAL A 90 -6.28 -10.32 5.88
N GLU A 91 -6.36 -10.27 7.21
CA GLU A 91 -7.57 -10.57 7.97
C GLU A 91 -8.52 -9.37 7.96
N THR A 92 -9.81 -9.60 7.78
CA THR A 92 -10.81 -8.52 7.66
C THR A 92 -10.91 -7.72 8.95
N GLU A 93 -10.88 -8.42 10.08
CA GLU A 93 -10.94 -7.86 11.43
C GLU A 93 -9.76 -6.92 11.68
N ALA A 94 -8.55 -7.31 11.27
CA ALA A 94 -7.36 -6.46 11.37
C ALA A 94 -7.47 -5.19 10.51
N VAL A 95 -8.09 -5.27 9.33
CA VAL A 95 -8.33 -4.08 8.49
C VAL A 95 -9.35 -3.15 9.16
N LEU A 96 -10.44 -3.69 9.71
CA LEU A 96 -11.45 -2.88 10.40
C LEU A 96 -10.88 -2.21 11.65
N GLU A 97 -10.08 -2.94 12.45
CA GLU A 97 -9.38 -2.38 13.60
C GLU A 97 -8.42 -1.26 13.20
N ALA A 98 -7.62 -1.47 12.15
CA ALA A 98 -6.71 -0.45 11.64
C ALA A 98 -7.45 0.81 11.16
N LEU A 99 -8.60 0.65 10.50
CA LEU A 99 -9.46 1.75 10.08
C LEU A 99 -10.03 2.52 11.29
N GLY A 100 -10.53 1.81 12.30
CA GLY A 100 -10.99 2.43 13.55
C GLY A 100 -9.90 3.22 14.26
N ASN A 101 -8.68 2.65 14.34
CA ASN A 101 -7.50 3.32 14.91
C ASN A 101 -7.08 4.58 14.14
N GLN A 102 -7.37 4.66 12.83
CA GLN A 102 -7.15 5.86 12.03
C GLN A 102 -8.29 6.88 12.11
N GLY A 103 -9.35 6.62 12.89
CA GLY A 103 -10.44 7.56 13.13
C GLY A 103 -11.49 7.62 12.01
N THR A 104 -11.59 6.56 11.20
CA THR A 104 -12.61 6.51 10.13
C THR A 104 -14.04 6.23 10.64
N ASP A 105 -14.22 5.99 11.95
CA ASP A 105 -15.51 5.65 12.58
C ASP A 105 -16.50 6.82 12.66
N SER A 106 -16.02 8.05 12.47
CA SER A 106 -16.83 9.28 12.56
C SER A 106 -17.85 9.47 11.43
N ILE A 107 -17.89 8.58 10.43
CA ILE A 107 -18.72 8.71 9.22
C ILE A 107 -20.09 8.02 9.37
N HIS A 108 -20.36 7.36 10.50
CA HIS A 108 -21.66 6.75 10.78
C HIS A 108 -22.79 7.75 11.10
N GLN A 109 -22.51 9.04 11.30
CA GLN A 109 -23.52 10.03 11.72
C GLN A 109 -24.29 10.72 10.58
N ASP A 110 -23.86 10.61 9.31
CA ASP A 110 -24.51 11.31 8.19
C ASP A 110 -25.57 10.48 7.43
N ILE A 111 -26.03 9.36 8.00
CA ILE A 111 -27.06 8.49 7.40
C ILE A 111 -28.19 8.16 8.39
N SER A 112 -28.52 9.08 9.31
CA SER A 112 -29.78 9.06 10.08
C SER A 112 -30.57 10.34 9.86
#